data_AF-A0A091MHL8-F1
#
_entry.id   AF-A0A091MHL8-F1
#
_cell.length_a   1.000
_cell.length_b   1.000
_cell.length_c   1.000
_cell.angle_alpha   90.00
_cell.angle_beta   90.00
_cell.angle_gamma   90.00
#
_symmetry.space_group_name_H-M   'P 1'
#
loop_
_entity.id
_entity.type
_entity.pdbx_description
1 polymer ?
#
loop_
_entity_poly.entity_id
_entity_poly.type
_entity_poly.pdbx_seq_one_letter_code
_entity_poly.pdbx_strand_id
1 'polypeptide(L)' 'LDENTMEKTIEVLERHCHENMNHAIETEEGLGIEYDEDVICDVCRSPDSEDGNDMVFCDKCNICVHQ' A
#
# COMPACT_ATOMS: atom_id res chain seq x y z
N LEU A 1 13.71 14.99 25.20
CA LEU A 1 14.31 14.25 24.07
C LEU A 1 15.24 15.23 23.39
N ASP A 2 16.53 14.94 23.37
CA ASP A 2 17.47 15.75 22.60
C ASP A 2 17.32 15.45 21.09
N GLU A 3 17.71 16.42 20.28
CA GLU A 3 17.62 16.36 18.81
C GLU A 3 18.33 15.12 18.24
N ASN A 4 19.48 14.75 18.80
CA ASN A 4 20.27 13.61 18.33
C ASN A 4 19.58 12.26 18.60
N THR A 5 18.94 12.14 19.77
CA THR A 5 18.13 10.97 20.09
C THR A 5 16.93 10.87 19.15
N MET A 6 16.25 11.99 18.88
CA MET A 6 15.11 12.03 17.96
C MET A 6 15.48 11.62 16.54
N GLU A 7 16.57 12.18 16.00
CA GLU A 7 17.11 11.87 14.67
C GLU A 7 17.42 10.37 14.53
N LYS A 8 18.13 9.77 15.50
CA LYS A 8 18.45 8.34 15.48
C LYS A 8 17.21 7.44 15.56
N THR A 9 16.20 7.84 16.36
CA THR A 9 14.94 7.07 16.39
C THR A 9 14.22 7.11 15.05
N ILE A 10 14.20 8.27 14.38
CA ILE A 10 13.58 8.39 13.05
C ILE A 10 14.33 7.54 12.04
N GLU A 11 15.66 7.61 12.01
CA GLU A 11 16.50 6.82 11.10
C GLU A 11 16.27 5.30 11.25
N VAL A 12 16.15 4.81 12.49
CA VAL A 12 15.86 3.39 12.75
C VAL A 12 14.46 3.01 12.27
N LEU A 13 13.47 3.88 12.47
CA LEU A 13 12.09 3.64 12.02
C LEU A 13 12.00 3.65 10.49
N GLU A 14 12.66 4.59 9.83
CA GLU A 14 12.72 4.66 8.35
C GLU A 14 13.37 3.40 7.77
N ARG A 15 14.50 2.95 8.35
CA ARG A 15 15.17 1.72 7.93
C ARG A 15 14.26 0.50 8.12
N HIS A 16 13.57 0.39 9.25
CA HIS A 16 12.63 -0.71 9.48
C HIS A 16 11.45 -0.68 8.51
N CYS A 17 10.88 0.49 8.22
CA CYS A 17 9.84 0.61 7.20
C CYS A 17 10.36 0.21 5.82
N HIS A 18 11.59 0.60 5.46
CA HIS A 18 12.19 0.26 4.18
C HIS A 18 12.46 -1.25 4.06
N GLU A 19 13.01 -1.87 5.10
CA GLU A 19 13.23 -3.32 5.17
C GLU A 19 11.90 -4.07 5.09
N ASN A 20 10.88 -3.63 5.82
CA ASN A 20 9.56 -4.27 5.83
C ASN A 20 8.84 -4.13 4.48
N MET A 21 8.97 -2.98 3.83
CA MET A 21 8.45 -2.74 2.47
C MET A 21 9.18 -3.62 1.45
N ASN A 22 10.50 -3.70 1.52
CA ASN A 22 11.28 -4.57 0.64
C ASN A 22 10.96 -6.03 0.87
N HIS A 23 10.75 -6.46 2.12
CA HIS A 23 10.38 -7.83 2.43
C HIS A 23 8.99 -8.15 1.87
N ALA A 24 8.01 -7.24 2.04
CA ALA A 24 6.68 -7.37 1.45
C ALA A 24 6.72 -7.43 -0.09
N ILE A 25 7.64 -6.69 -0.72
CA ILE A 25 7.87 -6.74 -2.18
C ILE A 25 8.55 -8.06 -2.59
N GLU A 26 9.59 -8.50 -1.86
CA GLU A 26 10.35 -9.72 -2.14
C GLU A 26 9.51 -10.99 -1.95
N THR A 27 8.51 -10.97 -1.06
CA THR A 27 7.62 -12.12 -0.87
C THR A 27 6.61 -12.30 -1.99
N GLU A 28 6.43 -11.32 -2.90
CA GLU A 28 5.45 -11.34 -4.02
C GLU A 28 4.01 -11.75 -3.63
N GLU A 29 3.72 -11.95 -2.35
CA GLU A 29 2.38 -12.02 -1.80
C GLU A 29 1.82 -10.59 -1.80
N GLY A 30 1.37 -10.13 -2.97
CA GLY A 30 0.36 -9.08 -3.02
C GLY A 30 -0.73 -9.42 -2.01
N LEU A 31 -1.32 -8.43 -1.34
CA LEU A 31 -2.25 -8.65 -0.22
C LEU A 31 -3.52 -9.46 -0.59
N GLY A 32 -3.63 -9.95 -1.83
CA GLY A 32 -4.78 -10.67 -2.34
C GLY A 32 -5.99 -9.77 -2.55
N ILE A 33 -5.80 -8.44 -2.52
CA ILE A 33 -6.88 -7.46 -2.66
C ILE A 33 -7.59 -7.56 -4.02
N GLU A 34 -6.92 -8.06 -5.05
CA GLU A 34 -7.56 -8.32 -6.35
C GLU A 34 -8.61 -9.44 -6.30
N TYR A 35 -8.58 -10.28 -5.25
CA TYR A 35 -9.53 -11.37 -5.02
C TYR A 35 -10.52 -11.07 -3.87
N ASP A 36 -10.43 -9.90 -3.26
CA ASP A 36 -11.32 -9.48 -2.18
C ASP A 36 -12.53 -8.73 -2.77
N GLU A 37 -13.71 -9.35 -2.66
CA GLU A 37 -14.98 -8.83 -3.18
C GLU A 37 -15.44 -7.56 -2.45
N ASP A 38 -14.86 -7.25 -1.28
CA ASP A 38 -15.17 -6.05 -0.51
C ASP A 38 -14.28 -4.84 -0.87
N VAL A 39 -13.41 -4.97 -1.88
CA VAL A 39 -12.51 -3.88 -2.29
C VAL A 39 -13.27 -2.76 -2.97
N ILE A 40 -13.09 -1.56 -2.42
CA ILE A 40 -13.63 -0.31 -2.93
C ILE A 40 -12.50 0.54 -3.50
N CYS A 41 -12.83 1.43 -4.42
CA CYS A 41 -11.86 2.39 -4.91
C CYS A 41 -11.40 3.30 -3.76
N ASP A 42 -10.09 3.39 -3.53
CA ASP A 42 -9.50 4.18 -2.44
C ASP A 42 -9.79 5.69 -2.59
N VAL A 43 -10.12 6.14 -3.80
CA VAL A 43 -10.41 7.54 -4.11
C VAL A 43 -11.87 7.88 -3.90
N CYS A 44 -12.79 7.14 -4.53
CA CYS A 44 -14.21 7.48 -4.54
C CYS A 44 -15.03 6.69 -3.51
N ARG A 45 -14.45 5.65 -2.91
CA ARG A 45 -15.09 4.70 -1.98
C ARG A 45 -16.31 3.98 -2.55
N SER A 46 -16.40 3.89 -3.87
CA SER A 46 -17.43 3.12 -4.55
C SER A 46 -16.92 1.68 -4.82
N PRO A 47 -17.76 0.66 -4.61
CA PRO A 47 -17.48 -0.71 -5.03
C PRO A 47 -17.76 -0.94 -6.53
N ASP A 48 -18.44 -0.01 -7.20
CA ASP A 48 -18.94 -0.21 -8.56
C ASP A 48 -17.82 -0.10 -9.60
N SER A 49 -17.63 -1.12 -10.44
CA SER A 49 -16.90 -1.00 -11.71
C SER A 49 -17.90 -0.72 -12.83
N GLU A 50 -17.60 0.27 -13.67
CA GLU A 50 -18.44 0.64 -14.81
C GLU A 50 -17.66 0.43 -16.12
N ASP A 51 -18.36 0.17 -17.23
CA ASP A 51 -17.72 0.03 -18.54
C ASP A 51 -16.90 1.28 -18.91
N GLY A 52 -15.57 1.12 -19.00
CA GLY A 52 -14.64 2.22 -19.26
C GLY A 52 -14.15 2.95 -18.00
N ASN A 53 -14.48 2.44 -16.82
CA ASN A 53 -14.00 2.88 -15.51
C ASN A 53 -13.69 1.64 -14.66
N ASP A 54 -12.80 0.79 -15.17
CA ASP A 54 -12.43 -0.47 -14.54
C ASP A 54 -11.62 -0.23 -13.26
N MET A 55 -11.72 -1.18 -12.34
CA MET A 55 -10.90 -1.19 -11.12
C MET A 55 -9.48 -1.67 -11.47
N VAL A 56 -8.49 -0.84 -11.18
CA VAL A 56 -7.07 -1.06 -11.43
C VAL A 56 -6.35 -1.24 -10.09
N PHE A 57 -5.59 -2.33 -9.99
CA PHE A 57 -4.83 -2.69 -8.80
C PHE A 57 -3.35 -2.41 -9.02
N CYS A 58 -2.69 -1.87 -7.99
CA CYS A 58 -1.25 -1.66 -8.01
C CYS A 58 -0.58 -2.57 -6.98
N ASP A 59 0.08 -3.64 -7.43
CA ASP A 59 0.72 -4.64 -6.56
C ASP A 59 1.85 -4.06 -5.70
N LYS A 60 2.48 -2.97 -6.15
CA LYS A 60 3.54 -2.29 -5.39
C LYS A 60 3.01 -1.43 -4.24
N CYS A 61 1.85 -0.83 -4.44
CA CYS A 61 1.25 0.10 -3.49
C CYS A 61 0.11 -0.54 -2.69
N ASN A 62 -0.36 -1.72 -3.10
CA ASN A 62 -1.55 -2.40 -2.59
C ASN A 62 -2.77 -1.47 -2.50
N ILE A 63 -3.03 -0.72 -3.58
CA ILE A 63 -4.19 0.15 -3.70
C ILE A 63 -5.06 -0.28 -4.88
N CYS A 64 -6.36 0.02 -4.78
CA CYS A 64 -7.32 -0.18 -5.85
C CYS A 64 -7.97 1.15 -6.23
N VAL A 65 -7.90 1.52 -7.50
CA VAL A 65 -8.47 2.78 -8.01
C VAL A 65 -9.18 2.54 -9.32
N HIS A 66 -10.19 3.36 -9.61
CA HIS A 66 -10.77 3.42 -10.95
C HIS A 66 -9.78 3.98 -11.98
N GLN A 67 -9.91 3.55 -13.24
CA GLN A 67 -9.09 3.98 -14.38
C GLN A 67 -9.29 5.45 -14.78
#